data_AF-A0A1J6JB61-F1
#
_entry.id   AF-A0A1J6JB61-F1
#
_cell.length_a   1.000
_cell.length_b   1.000
_cell.length_c   1.000
_cell.angle_alpha   90.00
_cell.angle_beta   90.00
_cell.angle_gamma   90.00
#
_symmetry.space_group_name_H-M   'P 1'
#
loop_
_entity.id
_entity.type
_entity.pdbx_description
1 polymer ?
#
loop_
_entity_poly.entity_id
_entity_poly.type
_entity_poly.pdbx_seq_one_letter_code
_entity_poly.pdbx_strand_id
1 'polypeptide(L)'
;MEASKKLVAVFLVCMVMLSSSLHVSKAHEQEKSNAEIFKEAVVRVTAEYTACFNECEKACIDQGLGYTHCEMKCDTDCNAKLLKEKFEKLKNLKP
;
A
#
# COMPACT_ATOMS: atom_id res chain seq x y z
N MET A 1 -17.94 -40.15 -24.88
CA MET A 1 -17.19 -40.21 -23.60
C MET A 1 -15.68 -39.93 -23.74
N GLU A 2 -15.22 -39.30 -24.83
CA GLU A 2 -13.78 -39.01 -25.03
C GLU A 2 -13.40 -37.59 -24.61
N ALA A 3 -14.29 -36.62 -24.87
CA ALA A 3 -14.11 -35.22 -24.47
C ALA A 3 -13.99 -35.04 -22.95
N SER A 4 -14.80 -35.76 -22.15
CA SER A 4 -14.74 -35.70 -20.68
C SER A 4 -13.40 -36.21 -20.12
N LYS A 5 -12.79 -37.22 -20.76
CA LYS A 5 -11.48 -37.76 -20.35
C LYS A 5 -10.35 -36.76 -20.61
N LYS A 6 -10.42 -36.05 -21.74
CA LYS A 6 -9.46 -35.00 -22.10
C LYS A 6 -9.54 -33.80 -21.17
N LEU A 7 -10.76 -33.39 -20.79
CA LEU A 7 -10.97 -32.28 -19.84
C LEU A 7 -10.47 -32.62 -18.43
N VAL A 8 -10.72 -33.84 -17.94
CA VAL A 8 -10.23 -34.28 -16.62
C VAL A 8 -8.70 -34.35 -16.60
N ALA A 9 -8.07 -34.86 -17.68
CA ALA A 9 -6.62 -34.91 -17.78
C ALA A 9 -5.97 -33.51 -17.76
N VAL A 10 -6.53 -32.55 -18.52
CA VAL A 10 -6.05 -31.16 -18.53
C VAL A 10 -6.21 -30.51 -17.16
N PHE A 11 -7.34 -30.74 -16.48
CA PHE A 11 -7.58 -30.17 -15.15
C PHE A 11 -6.58 -30.68 -14.10
N LEU A 12 -6.27 -31.98 -14.11
CA LEU A 12 -5.31 -32.58 -13.19
C LEU A 12 -3.89 -32.09 -13.45
N VAL A 13 -3.48 -31.94 -14.71
CA VAL A 13 -2.17 -31.36 -15.06
C VAL A 13 -2.06 -29.92 -14.56
N CYS A 14 -3.10 -29.09 -14.74
CA CYS A 14 -3.10 -27.72 -14.21
C CYS A 14 -2.94 -27.68 -12.68
N MET A 15 -3.64 -28.55 -11.94
CA MET A 15 -3.51 -28.62 -10.48
C MET A 15 -2.10 -29.04 -10.04
N VAL A 16 -1.47 -29.99 -10.74
CA VAL A 16 -0.09 -30.42 -10.47
C VAL A 16 0.94 -29.32 -10.79
N MET A 17 0.73 -28.56 -11.87
CA MET A 17 1.61 -27.42 -12.24
C MET A 17 1.49 -26.26 -11.26
N LEU A 18 0.27 -25.97 -10.78
CA LEU A 18 0.03 -24.93 -9.78
C LEU A 18 0.62 -25.31 -8.41
N SER A 19 0.55 -26.59 -8.02
CA SER A 19 1.12 -27.06 -6.75
C SER A 19 2.65 -27.13 -6.74
N SER A 20 3.29 -27.36 -7.89
CA SER A 20 4.76 -27.32 -8.03
C SER A 20 5.34 -25.89 -8.11
N SER A 21 4.51 -24.91 -8.48
CA SER A 21 4.89 -23.48 -8.45
C SER A 21 4.77 -22.86 -7.05
N LEU A 22 4.05 -23.52 -6.14
CA LEU A 22 3.96 -23.13 -4.74
C LEU A 22 5.08 -23.80 -3.92
N HIS A 23 6.33 -23.46 -4.24
CA HIS A 23 7.38 -23.58 -3.22
C HIS A 23 7.06 -22.56 -2.13
N VAL A 24 6.29 -22.98 -1.13
CA VAL A 24 6.21 -22.31 0.17
C VAL A 24 7.58 -22.45 0.81
N SER A 25 8.50 -21.56 0.45
CA SER A 25 9.65 -21.23 1.28
C SER A 25 9.14 -20.56 2.53
N LYS A 26 8.79 -21.38 3.53
CA LYS A 26 8.80 -20.96 4.93
C LYS A 26 10.01 -21.62 5.57
N ALA A 27 11.17 -21.02 5.32
CA ALA A 27 12.31 -21.14 6.21
C ALA A 27 12.46 -19.79 6.91
N HIS A 28 12.41 -19.89 8.23
CA HIS A 28 12.47 -18.83 9.21
C HIS A 28 13.87 -18.21 9.24
N GLU A 29 13.99 -16.99 8.76
CA GLU A 29 14.99 -16.02 9.22
C GLU A 29 14.30 -14.67 9.40
N GLN A 30 14.85 -13.87 10.30
CA GLN A 30 14.34 -12.60 10.81
C GLN A 30 14.41 -11.49 9.73
N GLU A 31 13.84 -11.75 8.55
CA GLU A 31 13.63 -10.80 7.48
C GLU A 31 12.15 -10.42 7.51
N LYS A 32 11.86 -9.22 8.01
CA LYS A 32 10.50 -8.66 7.99
C LYS A 32 10.01 -8.76 6.55
N SER A 33 8.97 -9.56 6.30
CA SER A 33 8.54 -9.81 4.93
C SER A 33 8.24 -8.49 4.23
N ASN A 34 8.48 -8.39 2.92
CA ASN A 34 8.16 -7.18 2.15
C ASN A 34 6.71 -6.68 2.40
N ALA A 35 5.79 -7.61 2.69
CA ALA A 35 4.43 -7.31 3.10
C ALA A 35 4.34 -6.58 4.45
N GLU A 36 5.12 -7.00 5.46
CA GLU A 36 5.18 -6.34 6.76
C GLU A 36 5.91 -5.00 6.71
N ILE A 37 6.94 -4.86 5.88
CA ILE A 37 7.62 -3.57 5.65
C ILE A 37 6.64 -2.59 4.98
N PHE A 38 5.93 -3.03 3.94
CA PHE A 38 4.92 -2.22 3.28
C PHE A 38 3.80 -1.83 4.23
N LYS A 39 3.29 -2.77 5.04
CA LYS A 39 2.25 -2.50 6.04
C LYS A 39 2.69 -1.42 7.03
N GLU A 40 3.90 -1.52 7.58
CA GLU A 40 4.42 -0.49 8.49
C GLU A 40 4.60 0.87 7.79
N ALA A 41 5.10 0.87 6.55
CA ALA A 41 5.24 2.09 5.77
C ALA A 41 3.89 2.77 5.51
N VAL A 42 2.86 2.00 5.15
CA VAL A 42 1.49 2.49 4.97
C VAL A 42 0.93 3.04 6.27
N VAL A 43 1.01 2.30 7.38
CA VAL A 43 0.52 2.77 8.69
C VAL A 43 1.17 4.10 9.09
N ARG A 44 2.49 4.23 8.91
CA ARG A 44 3.21 5.47 9.20
C ARG A 44 2.75 6.61 8.29
N VAL A 45 2.62 6.36 6.98
CA VAL A 45 2.16 7.36 6.01
C VAL A 45 0.73 7.82 6.33
N THR A 46 -0.17 6.89 6.66
CA THR A 46 -1.54 7.24 7.05
C THR A 46 -1.56 8.08 8.31
N ALA A 47 -0.76 7.75 9.34
CA ALA A 47 -0.69 8.55 10.56
C ALA A 47 -0.13 9.97 10.30
N GLU A 48 0.94 10.09 9.50
CA GLU A 48 1.52 11.38 9.08
C GLU A 48 0.47 12.23 8.33
N TYR A 49 -0.29 11.61 7.41
CA TYR A 49 -1.37 12.26 6.67
C TYR A 49 -2.52 12.71 7.60
N THR A 50 -3.04 11.82 8.44
CA THR A 50 -4.17 12.13 9.34
C THR A 50 -3.82 13.27 10.30
N ALA A 51 -2.61 13.30 10.85
CA ALA A 51 -2.17 14.39 11.71
C ALA A 51 -2.16 15.73 10.96
N CYS A 52 -1.57 15.75 9.75
CA CYS A 52 -1.55 16.94 8.90
C CYS A 52 -2.97 17.42 8.56
N PHE A 53 -3.84 16.50 8.15
CA PHE A 53 -5.19 16.82 7.72
C PHE A 53 -6.01 17.42 8.88
N ASN A 54 -5.98 16.81 10.06
CA ASN A 54 -6.74 17.29 11.22
C ASN A 54 -6.28 18.70 11.66
N GLU A 55 -4.97 18.96 11.63
CA GLU A 55 -4.43 20.28 11.95
C GLU A 55 -4.83 21.33 10.90
N CYS A 56 -4.72 20.97 9.62
CA CYS A 56 -5.09 21.85 8.51
C CYS A 56 -6.60 22.17 8.50
N GLU A 57 -7.44 21.14 8.63
CA GLU A 57 -8.89 21.27 8.58
C GLU A 57 -9.38 22.17 9.72
N LYS A 58 -8.88 21.94 10.94
CA LYS A 58 -9.18 22.80 12.09
C LYS A 58 -8.79 24.24 11.80
N ALA A 59 -7.55 24.50 11.38
CA ALA A 59 -7.09 25.85 11.08
C ALA A 59 -7.86 26.51 9.94
N CYS A 60 -8.31 25.74 8.94
CA CYS A 60 -9.09 26.21 7.82
C CYS A 60 -10.53 26.57 8.22
N ILE A 61 -11.17 25.74 9.05
CA ILE A 61 -12.48 26.01 9.61
C ILE A 61 -12.43 27.21 10.56
N ASP A 62 -11.38 27.34 11.37
CA ASP A 62 -11.16 28.49 12.27
C ASP A 62 -11.00 29.81 11.48
N GLN A 63 -10.63 29.76 10.20
CA GLN A 63 -10.63 30.92 9.29
C GLN A 63 -12.02 31.25 8.72
N GLY A 64 -13.06 30.49 9.08
CA GLY A 64 -14.42 30.66 8.59
C GLY A 64 -14.66 30.10 7.18
N LEU A 65 -13.75 29.25 6.67
CA LEU A 65 -13.91 28.61 5.37
C LEU A 65 -14.86 27.41 5.47
N GLY A 66 -15.58 27.12 4.38
CA GLY A 66 -16.54 26.03 4.34
C GLY A 66 -15.86 24.65 4.38
N TYR A 67 -16.53 23.66 4.99
CA TYR A 67 -16.00 22.30 5.16
C TYR A 67 -15.45 21.68 3.87
N THR A 68 -16.23 21.65 2.78
CA THR A 68 -15.79 21.08 1.50
C THR A 68 -14.58 21.79 0.89
N HIS A 69 -14.47 23.12 1.12
CA HIS A 69 -13.29 23.86 0.70
C HIS A 69 -12.06 23.42 1.51
N CYS A 70 -12.21 23.30 2.82
CA CYS A 70 -11.15 22.86 3.72
C CYS A 70 -10.72 21.43 3.43
N GLU A 71 -11.66 20.51 3.21
CA GLU A 71 -11.39 19.12 2.86
C GLU A 71 -10.50 19.01 1.61
N MET A 72 -10.92 19.62 0.50
CA MET A 72 -10.16 19.57 -0.76
C MET A 72 -8.78 20.25 -0.64
N LYS A 73 -8.73 21.40 0.04
CA LYS A 73 -7.49 22.14 0.24
C LYS A 73 -6.50 21.34 1.09
N CYS A 74 -6.96 20.81 2.22
CA CYS A 74 -6.12 20.08 3.16
C CYS A 74 -5.68 18.73 2.62
N ASP A 75 -6.52 18.01 1.86
CA ASP A 75 -6.10 16.79 1.15
C ASP A 75 -4.94 17.10 0.19
N THR A 76 -5.09 18.14 -0.63
CA THR A 76 -4.06 18.55 -1.60
C THR A 76 -2.76 18.97 -0.92
N ASP A 77 -2.85 19.86 0.09
CA ASP A 77 -1.69 20.42 0.78
C ASP A 77 -0.92 19.32 1.56
N CYS A 78 -1.62 18.42 2.26
CA CYS A 78 -1.00 17.36 3.03
C CYS A 78 -0.39 16.26 2.15
N ASN A 79 -1.04 15.91 1.03
CA ASN A 79 -0.45 14.98 0.06
C ASN A 79 0.82 15.57 -0.57
N ALA A 80 0.80 16.85 -0.96
CA ALA A 80 1.99 17.52 -1.50
C ALA A 80 3.14 17.55 -0.49
N LYS A 81 2.84 17.84 0.78
CA LYS A 81 3.83 17.83 1.88
C LYS A 81 4.45 16.44 2.06
N LEU A 82 3.60 15.41 2.16
CA LEU A 82 4.06 14.04 2.36
C LEU A 82 4.96 13.60 1.20
N LEU A 83 4.54 13.82 -0.05
CA LEU A 83 5.33 13.47 -1.23
C LEU A 83 6.68 14.18 -1.22
N LYS A 84 6.69 15.49 -0.97
CA LYS A 84 7.93 16.29 -0.88
C LYS A 84 8.88 15.71 0.16
N GLU A 85 8.40 15.38 1.35
CA GLU A 85 9.24 14.80 2.41
C GLU A 85 9.80 13.42 2.02
N LYS A 86 9.04 12.57 1.32
CA LYS A 86 9.55 11.28 0.82
C LYS A 86 10.57 11.48 -0.29
N PHE A 87 10.33 12.40 -1.23
CA PHE A 87 11.27 12.72 -2.31
C PHE A 87 12.60 13.27 -1.77
N GLU A 88 12.56 14.17 -0.79
CA GLU A 88 13.78 14.68 -0.14
C GLU A 88 14.53 13.56 0.60
N LYS A 89 13.82 12.66 1.30
CA LYS A 89 14.47 11.48 1.92
C LYS A 89 15.17 10.59 0.89
N LEU A 90 14.56 10.36 -0.26
CA LEU A 90 15.15 9.59 -1.36
C LEU A 90 16.37 10.29 -1.98
N LYS A 91 16.30 11.62 -2.15
CA LYS A 91 17.43 12.41 -2.67
C LYS A 91 18.65 12.38 -1.73
N ASN A 92 18.41 12.28 -0.43
CA ASN A 92 19.45 12.22 0.60
C ASN A 92 19.96 10.80 0.89
N LEU A 93 19.32 9.77 0.33
CA LEU A 93 19.85 8.40 0.29
C LEU A 93 20.99 8.35 -0.74
N LYS A 94 22.21 8.63 -0.28
CA LYS A 94 23.43 8.39 -1.04
C LYS A 94 23.67 6.87 -1.14
N PRO A 95 24.05 6.33 -2.30
CA PRO A 95 24.37 4.90 -2.44
C PRO A 95 25.56 4.49 -1.57
#